data_AF-A0A535XQQ3-F1
#
_entry.id   AF-A0A535XQQ3-F1
#
_cell.length_a   1.000
_cell.length_b   1.000
_cell.length_c   1.000
_cell.angle_alpha   90.00
_cell.angle_beta   90.00
_cell.angle_gamma   90.00
#
_symmetry.space_group_name_H-M   'P 1'
#
loop_
_entity.id
_entity.type
_entity.pdbx_description
1 polymer ?
#
loop_
_entity_poly.entity_id
_entity_poly.type
_entity_poly.pdbx_seq_one_letter_code
_entity_poly.pdbx_strand_id
1 'polypeptide(L)'
;MAATDLVRASTRVAMVWPDVAIVRGDVADLRVLPSPDSELVDQAHYGENVEVLGESADWRYVQGADHYFGWARLDDLAVLTGFAERYVVAVLLADVRDAPRGDAEVIARLPAGTSVPPIVAGEEQPDGTH
;
A
#
# COMPACT_ATOMS: atom_id res chain seq x y z
N MET A 1 -25.01 -40.49 7.88
CA MET A 1 -24.93 -39.01 7.89
C MET A 1 -23.50 -38.64 8.24
N ALA A 2 -22.66 -38.35 7.25
CA ALA A 2 -21.31 -37.84 7.46
C ALA A 2 -21.29 -36.42 6.92
N ALA A 3 -21.24 -35.44 7.83
CA ALA A 3 -21.16 -34.04 7.50
C ALA A 3 -19.77 -33.74 6.92
N THR A 4 -19.76 -33.57 5.61
CA THR A 4 -18.91 -32.69 4.82
C THR A 4 -17.75 -32.02 5.56
N ASP A 5 -16.57 -32.66 5.50
CA ASP A 5 -15.30 -32.04 5.85
C ASP A 5 -14.85 -31.16 4.66
N LEU A 6 -15.44 -29.97 4.56
CA LEU A 6 -14.97 -28.90 3.69
C LEU A 6 -14.14 -27.93 4.54
N VAL A 7 -12.97 -28.37 5.00
CA VAL A 7 -11.89 -27.46 5.38
C VAL A 7 -11.45 -26.74 4.11
N ARG A 8 -12.17 -25.66 3.82
CA ARG A 8 -11.96 -24.73 2.72
C ARG A 8 -10.54 -24.22 2.85
N ALA A 9 -9.63 -24.71 2.01
CA ALA A 9 -8.28 -24.19 1.90
C ALA A 9 -8.38 -22.66 1.74
N SER A 10 -7.97 -21.92 2.77
CA SER A 10 -7.97 -20.47 2.74
C SER A 10 -6.81 -20.04 1.86
N THR A 11 -7.09 -19.77 0.59
CA THR A 11 -6.12 -19.13 -0.31
C THR A 11 -5.81 -17.76 0.25
N ARG A 12 -4.60 -17.60 0.79
CA ARG A 12 -4.08 -16.28 1.17
C ARG A 12 -3.76 -15.53 -0.11
N VAL A 13 -4.48 -14.46 -0.37
CA VAL A 13 -4.13 -13.49 -1.42
C VAL A 13 -3.29 -12.43 -0.76
N ALA A 14 -2.04 -12.27 -1.22
CA ALA A 14 -1.23 -11.14 -0.80
C ALA A 14 -1.81 -9.89 -1.47
N MET A 15 -2.39 -8.98 -0.69
CA MET A 15 -2.75 -7.64 -1.16
C MET A 15 -1.47 -6.81 -1.15
N VAL A 16 -0.93 -6.51 -2.32
CA VAL A 16 0.23 -5.61 -2.48
C VAL A 16 -0.32 -4.21 -2.70
N TRP A 17 0.05 -3.30 -1.81
CA TRP A 17 -0.16 -1.87 -2.03
C TRP A 17 0.97 -1.36 -2.93
N PRO A 18 0.67 -0.56 -3.95
CA PRO A 18 1.71 0.04 -4.77
C PRO A 18 2.56 0.97 -3.91
N ASP A 19 3.85 1.06 -4.25
CA ASP A 19 4.70 2.11 -3.70
C ASP A 19 4.13 3.48 -4.12
N VAL A 20 4.49 4.52 -3.39
CA VAL A 20 4.13 5.89 -3.79
C VAL A 20 5.41 6.62 -4.13
N ALA A 21 5.34 7.49 -5.13
CA ALA A 21 6.43 8.40 -5.45
C ALA A 21 5.93 9.84 -5.38
N ILE A 22 6.85 10.75 -5.07
CA ILE A 22 6.62 12.19 -5.20
C ILE A 22 7.33 12.66 -6.46
N VAL A 23 6.65 13.46 -7.28
CA VAL A 23 7.27 14.13 -8.43
C VAL A 23 8.26 15.18 -7.92
N ARG A 24 9.53 15.06 -8.32
CA ARG A 24 10.61 15.96 -7.87
C ARG A 24 11.16 16.88 -8.96
N GLY A 25 10.86 16.61 -10.23
CA GLY A 25 11.06 17.55 -11.33
C GLY A 25 9.94 18.59 -11.36
N ASP A 26 10.16 19.73 -12.04
CA ASP A 26 9.12 20.75 -12.23
C ASP A 26 7.85 20.15 -12.85
N VAL A 27 8.07 19.30 -13.87
CA VAL A 27 7.05 18.49 -14.53
C VAL A 27 7.66 17.12 -14.85
N ALA A 28 6.89 16.06 -14.63
CA ALA A 28 7.19 14.71 -15.07
C ALA A 28 6.27 14.31 -16.22
N ASP A 29 6.86 13.95 -17.36
CA ASP A 29 6.12 13.43 -18.52
C ASP A 29 5.63 12.00 -18.24
N LEU A 30 4.34 11.75 -18.51
CA LEU A 30 3.75 10.42 -18.50
C LEU A 30 3.59 9.94 -19.95
N ARG A 31 4.27 8.84 -20.29
CA ARG A 31 4.33 8.32 -21.66
C ARG A 31 3.61 6.98 -21.81
N VAL A 32 3.12 6.67 -23.01
CA VAL A 32 2.40 5.41 -23.26
C VAL A 32 3.30 4.17 -23.17
N LEU A 33 4.59 4.31 -23.47
CA LEU A 33 5.62 3.26 -23.36
C LEU A 33 6.84 3.79 -22.59
N PRO A 34 7.66 2.90 -21.97
CA PRO A 34 8.88 3.27 -21.27
C PRO A 34 10.01 3.61 -22.26
N SER A 35 9.82 4.68 -23.03
CA SER A 35 10.73 5.16 -24.06
C SER A 35 10.63 6.68 -24.20
N PRO A 36 11.77 7.39 -24.38
CA PRO A 36 11.76 8.85 -24.57
C PRO A 36 11.08 9.28 -25.88
N ASP A 37 10.98 8.39 -26.86
CA ASP A 37 10.35 8.66 -28.16
C ASP A 37 8.85 8.31 -28.17
N SER A 38 8.33 7.82 -27.05
CA SER A 38 6.92 7.44 -26.92
C SER A 38 6.02 8.65 -26.78
N GLU A 39 4.79 8.56 -27.26
CA GLU A 39 3.76 9.58 -27.10
C GLU A 39 3.55 9.96 -25.63
N LEU A 40 3.44 11.27 -25.40
CA LEU A 40 3.05 11.86 -24.12
C LEU A 40 1.54 11.72 -23.95
N VAL A 41 1.11 11.07 -22.87
CA VAL A 41 -0.31 10.88 -22.57
C VAL A 41 -0.79 11.83 -21.50
N ASP A 42 0.09 12.28 -20.60
CA ASP A 42 -0.22 13.21 -19.52
C ASP A 42 1.05 13.80 -18.88
N GLN A 43 0.90 14.70 -17.90
CA GLN A 43 1.99 15.29 -17.12
C GLN A 43 1.61 15.44 -15.64
N ALA A 44 2.54 15.07 -14.76
CA ALA A 44 2.42 15.29 -13.32
C ALA A 44 3.33 16.43 -12.86
N HIS A 45 2.91 17.21 -11.87
CA HIS A 45 3.64 18.40 -11.42
C HIS A 45 4.46 18.16 -10.16
N TYR A 46 5.49 18.98 -9.95
CA TYR A 46 6.29 18.98 -8.73
C TYR A 46 5.44 18.87 -7.45
N GLY A 47 5.80 17.92 -6.58
CA GLY A 47 5.16 17.70 -5.29
C GLY A 47 3.89 16.83 -5.34
N GLU A 48 3.39 16.48 -6.52
CA GLU A 48 2.29 15.54 -6.64
C GLU A 48 2.70 14.13 -6.23
N ASN A 49 1.76 13.40 -5.62
CA ASN A 49 1.93 11.99 -5.29
C ASN A 49 1.40 11.14 -6.45
N VAL A 50 2.15 10.10 -6.81
CA VAL A 50 1.74 9.10 -7.80
C VAL A 50 1.90 7.69 -7.22
N GLU A 51 0.97 6.79 -7.54
CA GLU A 51 1.11 5.38 -7.20
C GLU A 51 2.01 4.69 -8.24
N VAL A 52 3.02 3.95 -7.80
CA VAL A 52 3.93 3.18 -8.63
C VAL A 52 3.40 1.76 -8.78
N LEU A 53 2.90 1.45 -9.97
CA LEU A 53 2.21 0.20 -10.30
C LEU A 53 3.10 -0.82 -11.01
N GLY A 54 4.24 -0.38 -11.53
CA GLY A 54 5.18 -1.25 -12.23
C GLY A 54 6.50 -0.56 -12.54
N GLU A 55 7.47 -1.35 -13.01
CA GLU A 55 8.82 -0.88 -13.31
C GLU A 55 9.36 -1.49 -14.61
N SER A 56 10.20 -0.71 -15.30
CA SER A 56 10.94 -1.15 -16.48
C SER A 56 12.22 -0.33 -16.60
N ALA A 57 13.35 -0.91 -16.18
CA ALA A 57 14.64 -0.20 -16.08
C ALA A 57 14.49 1.16 -15.37
N ASP A 58 14.78 2.25 -16.07
CA ASP A 58 14.70 3.63 -15.57
C ASP A 58 13.28 4.23 -15.62
N TRP A 59 12.25 3.42 -15.83
CA TRP A 59 10.88 3.88 -15.94
C TRP A 59 10.02 3.29 -14.83
N ARG A 60 9.04 4.07 -14.39
CA ARG A 60 7.98 3.64 -13.46
C ARG A 60 6.64 3.84 -14.15
N TYR A 61 5.84 2.79 -14.17
CA TYR A 61 4.45 2.91 -14.58
C TYR A 61 3.68 3.41 -13.38
N VAL A 62 3.07 4.59 -13.51
CA VAL A 62 2.45 5.30 -12.40
C VAL A 62 1.00 5.64 -12.68
N GLN A 63 0.25 5.88 -11.61
CA GLN A 63 -1.08 6.47 -11.65
C GLN A 63 -1.08 7.81 -10.91
N GLY A 64 -1.51 8.87 -11.59
CA GLY A 64 -1.72 10.19 -11.01
C GLY A 64 -2.96 10.24 -10.11
N ALA A 65 -3.06 11.29 -9.29
CA ALA A 65 -4.21 11.52 -8.41
C ALA A 65 -5.53 11.75 -9.18
N ASP A 66 -5.42 12.13 -10.46
CA ASP A 66 -6.51 12.28 -11.42
C ASP A 66 -6.91 10.95 -12.10
N HIS A 67 -6.28 9.85 -11.69
CA HIS A 67 -6.44 8.50 -12.22
C HIS A 67 -5.90 8.28 -13.65
N TYR A 68 -5.13 9.22 -14.22
CA TYR A 68 -4.40 8.96 -15.44
C TYR A 68 -3.19 8.08 -15.20
N PHE A 69 -2.81 7.33 -16.23
CA PHE A 69 -1.71 6.37 -16.17
C PHE A 69 -0.65 6.68 -17.21
N GLY A 70 0.61 6.40 -16.88
CA GLY A 70 1.69 6.42 -17.86
C GLY A 70 3.05 6.06 -17.27
N TRP A 71 4.04 6.00 -18.14
CA TRP A 71 5.43 5.75 -17.81
C TRP A 71 6.16 7.06 -17.54
N ALA A 72 6.64 7.25 -16.31
CA ALA A 72 7.50 8.34 -15.90
C ALA A 72 8.96 7.88 -15.81
N ARG A 73 9.91 8.79 -16.02
CA ARG A 73 11.32 8.55 -15.74
C ARG A 73 11.56 8.47 -14.23
N LEU A 74 12.35 7.50 -13.80
CA LEU A 74 12.72 7.33 -12.40
C LEU A 74 13.43 8.58 -11.84
N ASP A 75 14.20 9.29 -12.66
CA ASP A 75 14.91 10.50 -12.24
C ASP A 75 13.98 11.69 -11.94
N ASP A 76 12.74 11.66 -12.42
CA ASP A 76 11.72 12.68 -12.12
C ASP A 76 10.93 12.35 -10.84
N LEU A 77 11.21 11.20 -10.23
CA LEU A 77 10.50 10.66 -9.08
C LEU A 77 11.41 10.50 -7.85
N ALA A 78 10.88 10.86 -6.69
CA ALA A 78 11.37 10.40 -5.40
C ALA A 78 10.48 9.24 -4.95
N VAL A 79 10.89 7.99 -5.26
CA VAL A 79 10.13 6.80 -4.86
C VAL A 79 10.20 6.63 -3.35
N LEU A 80 9.06 6.75 -2.71
CA LEU A 80 8.86 6.48 -1.30
C LEU A 80 8.40 5.03 -1.18
N THR A 81 9.37 4.12 -1.10
CA THR A 81 9.06 2.72 -0.76
C THR A 81 8.47 2.70 0.64
N GLY A 82 7.21 2.31 0.75
CA GLY A 82 6.51 2.17 2.03
C GLY A 82 5.90 3.46 2.58
N PHE A 83 4.61 3.63 2.36
CA PHE A 83 3.77 4.01 3.49
C PHE A 83 3.67 2.80 4.41
N ALA A 84 4.60 2.69 5.37
CA ALA A 84 4.65 1.80 6.54
C ALA A 84 3.93 0.45 6.36
N GLU A 85 4.67 -0.68 6.33
CA GLU A 85 4.14 -2.07 6.27
C GLU A 85 2.65 -2.21 6.63
N ARG A 86 1.76 -2.10 5.65
CA ARG A 86 0.32 -2.08 5.92
C ARG A 86 -0.18 -3.50 6.07
N TYR A 87 -0.92 -3.78 7.13
CA TYR A 87 -1.68 -5.01 7.27
C TYR A 87 -3.04 -4.86 6.61
N VAL A 88 -3.51 -5.94 5.98
CA VAL A 88 -4.87 -5.99 5.43
C VAL A 88 -5.69 -7.02 6.18
N VAL A 89 -6.91 -6.64 6.55
CA VAL A 89 -7.86 -7.56 7.19
C VAL A 89 -8.26 -8.64 6.18
N ALA A 90 -7.71 -9.85 6.35
CA ALA A 90 -7.93 -10.99 5.45
C ALA A 90 -9.15 -11.87 5.80
N VAL A 91 -9.89 -11.52 6.86
CA VAL A 91 -11.12 -12.19 7.29
C VAL A 91 -12.32 -11.28 7.07
N LEU A 92 -13.54 -11.84 6.96
CA LEU A 92 -14.76 -11.06 6.69
C LEU A 92 -14.97 -9.89 7.67
N LEU A 93 -14.65 -10.14 8.95
CA LEU A 93 -14.75 -9.17 10.01
C LEU A 93 -13.72 -9.52 11.09
N ALA A 94 -12.78 -8.62 11.37
CA ALA A 94 -11.78 -8.77 12.42
C ALA A 94 -12.16 -7.95 13.65
N ASP A 95 -12.07 -8.56 14.83
CA ASP A 95 -12.14 -7.83 16.09
C ASP A 95 -10.80 -7.12 16.35
N VAL A 96 -10.86 -5.83 16.67
CA VAL A 96 -9.74 -5.04 17.22
C VAL A 96 -9.87 -5.07 18.73
N ARG A 97 -8.79 -5.43 19.42
CA ARG A 97 -8.79 -5.59 20.88
C ARG A 97 -7.84 -4.58 21.54
N ASP A 98 -8.13 -4.23 22.78
CA ASP A 98 -7.32 -3.32 23.59
C ASP A 98 -5.99 -3.94 24.05
N ALA A 99 -5.88 -5.28 24.01
CA ALA A 99 -4.66 -6.03 24.27
C ALA A 99 -4.50 -7.22 23.31
N PRO A 100 -3.27 -7.70 23.05
CA PRO A 100 -2.99 -8.81 22.13
C PRO A 100 -3.30 -10.18 22.77
N ARG A 101 -4.51 -10.36 23.32
CA ARG A 101 -5.00 -11.61 23.92
C ARG A 101 -6.40 -11.93 23.39
N GLY A 102 -6.72 -13.22 23.27
CA GLY A 102 -8.00 -13.67 22.72
C GLY A 102 -9.22 -13.35 23.58
N ASP A 103 -9.03 -13.07 24.86
CA ASP A 103 -10.06 -12.73 25.85
C ASP A 103 -10.20 -11.22 26.13
N ALA A 104 -9.35 -10.39 25.51
CA ALA A 104 -9.31 -8.95 25.69
C ALA A 104 -10.57 -8.25 25.12
N GLU A 105 -10.87 -7.03 25.57
CA GLU A 105 -12.08 -6.32 25.16
C GLU A 105 -12.05 -6.00 23.66
N VAL A 106 -13.17 -6.22 22.96
CA VAL A 106 -13.30 -5.82 21.55
C VAL A 106 -13.71 -4.36 21.48
N ILE A 107 -12.79 -3.51 21.03
CA ILE A 107 -12.98 -2.06 20.95
C ILE A 107 -13.46 -1.58 19.58
N ALA A 108 -13.23 -2.37 18.53
CA ALA A 108 -13.74 -2.10 17.18
C ALA A 108 -13.84 -3.38 16.36
N ARG A 109 -14.52 -3.29 15.21
CA ARG A 109 -14.55 -4.36 14.19
C ARG A 109 -14.25 -3.80 12.82
N LEU A 110 -13.33 -4.44 12.11
CA LEU A 110 -12.88 -4.03 10.78
C LEU A 110 -13.32 -5.04 9.72
N PRO A 111 -13.98 -4.61 8.64
CA PRO A 111 -14.36 -5.51 7.55
C PRO A 111 -13.14 -5.95 6.73
N ALA A 112 -13.32 -7.03 5.96
CA ALA A 112 -12.32 -7.50 5.00
C ALA A 112 -11.85 -6.39 4.07
N GLY A 113 -10.55 -6.39 3.76
CA GLY A 113 -9.93 -5.40 2.87
C GLY A 113 -9.54 -4.09 3.56
N THR A 114 -9.91 -3.88 4.83
CA THR A 114 -9.45 -2.71 5.60
C THR A 114 -7.92 -2.71 5.68
N SER A 115 -7.31 -1.60 5.26
CA SER A 115 -5.88 -1.33 5.39
C SER A 115 -5.59 -0.70 6.74
N VAL A 116 -4.66 -1.30 7.48
CA VAL A 116 -4.25 -0.84 8.82
C VAL A 116 -2.75 -0.56 8.77
N PRO A 117 -2.29 0.64 9.18
CA PRO A 117 -0.85 0.87 9.32
C PRO A 117 -0.28 -0.08 10.38
N PRO A 118 1.03 -0.38 10.34
CA PRO A 118 1.67 -1.17 11.37
C PRO A 118 1.58 -0.37 12.67
N ILE A 119 0.86 -0.93 13.64
CA ILE A 119 0.80 -0.37 14.98
C ILE A 119 2.01 -0.94 15.70
N VAL A 120 3.05 -0.11 15.84
CA VAL A 120 4.19 -0.47 16.70
C VAL A 120 3.64 -0.61 18.11
N ALA A 121 3.78 -1.79 18.71
CA ALA A 121 3.52 -1.95 20.12
C ALA A 121 4.45 -0.97 20.84
N GLY A 122 3.88 0.04 21.50
CA GLY A 122 4.67 1.01 22.25
C GLY A 122 5.62 0.27 23.17
N GLU A 123 6.91 0.59 23.11
CA GLU A 123 7.89 0.11 24.08
C GLU A 123 7.33 0.40 25.47
N GLU A 124 7.21 -0.66 26.27
CA GLU A 124 6.85 -0.57 27.68
C GLU A 124 7.82 0.43 28.32
N GLN A 125 7.32 1.62 28.67
CA GLN A 125 8.11 2.63 29.34
C GLN A 125 8.62 2.01 30.64
N PRO A 126 9.94 1.82 30.83
CA PRO A 126 10.44 1.10 31.98
C PRO A 126 10.03 1.86 33.24
N ASP A 127 9.32 1.15 34.11
CA ASP A 127 8.78 1.65 35.36
C ASP A 127 9.85 2.44 36.12
N GLY A 128 9.69 3.76 36.13
CA GLY A 128 10.54 4.67 36.86
C GLY A 128 10.36 4.41 38.35
N THR A 129 11.25 3.60 38.91
CA THR A 129 11.36 3.40 40.35
C THR A 129 11.73 4.73 41.00
N HIS A 130 10.83 5.28 41.82
CA HIS A 130 11.11 6.31 42.83
C HIS A 130 11.24 5.66 44.21
#